data_AF-A0A2E6ZKV6-F1
#
_entry.id   AF-A0A2E6ZKV6-F1
#
_cell.length_a   1.000
_cell.length_b   1.000
_cell.length_c   1.000
_cell.angle_alpha   90.00
_cell.angle_beta   90.00
_cell.angle_gamma   90.00
#
_symmetry.space_group_name_H-M   'P 1'
#
loop_
_entity.id
_entity.type
_entity.pdbx_description
1 polymer ?
#
loop_
_entity_poly.entity_id
_entity_poly.type
_entity_poly.pdbx_seq_one_letter_code
_entity_poly.pdbx_strand_id
1 'polypeptide(L)'
;MTHKQDDTLTDINRREIAFPKNTIKEILPSFFRTEYPKLITLLDEYYHYQDDDTSPTKLINELFYNRDITQTDLDLLEYIEDELLLGQAYFEGFADKRAAAKYSNTLYRSKGTKYSIEQFFRTFFSVDPEIIYTKEQVFKLNGGDDFREIELEALEEASKGSSVFPATEYGQLDSDGARTKYQTYINETYRPTSQIGFDSQKFLTNNKLFQQFAILVRSELSQSEWIQPYKLFVHPAGMFIGSEVQIISQEEDTIIAPNVVITPPPPIAITGVVSMGDTGVSDVTSLVDDFNVDSAGIQSRIRTEFFNLNKMSAKIINEINLQYSSIREAQIASSPTLDDTSIDFSNNFAFETIDQDRHVFYSADSDQYLLNLGHLS
;
A
#
# COMPACT_ATOMS: atom_id res chain seq x y z
N MET A 1 46.88 -22.09 -12.65
CA MET A 1 46.20 -20.92 -13.24
C MET A 1 44.98 -21.46 -13.95
N THR A 2 43.80 -20.97 -13.61
CA THR A 2 42.55 -21.52 -14.15
C THR A 2 42.36 -20.90 -15.53
N HIS A 3 42.47 -21.69 -16.58
CA HIS A 3 42.30 -21.20 -17.95
C HIS A 3 40.83 -20.82 -18.17
N LYS A 4 40.58 -19.67 -18.78
CA LYS A 4 39.23 -19.23 -19.21
C LYS A 4 38.72 -20.20 -20.27
N GLN A 5 37.97 -21.21 -19.84
CA GLN A 5 37.41 -22.27 -20.69
C GLN A 5 35.91 -22.11 -20.92
N ASP A 6 35.24 -21.26 -20.16
CA ASP A 6 33.79 -21.15 -20.15
C ASP A 6 33.32 -19.70 -20.15
N ASP A 7 32.89 -19.21 -21.31
CA ASP A 7 32.33 -17.88 -21.51
C ASP A 7 30.88 -17.77 -20.99
N THR A 8 30.22 -18.89 -20.68
CA THR A 8 28.82 -18.89 -20.21
C THR A 8 28.68 -18.37 -18.78
N LEU A 9 29.75 -18.37 -17.98
CA LEU A 9 29.75 -17.86 -16.62
C LEU A 9 29.57 -16.33 -16.55
N THR A 10 29.99 -15.63 -17.60
CA THR A 10 29.91 -14.16 -17.70
C THR A 10 28.74 -13.68 -18.57
N ASP A 11 28.08 -14.60 -19.28
CA ASP A 11 27.00 -14.24 -20.18
C ASP A 11 25.66 -14.07 -19.43
N ILE A 12 24.92 -13.05 -19.86
CA ILE A 12 23.59 -12.70 -19.33
C ILE A 12 22.49 -12.91 -20.38
N ASN A 13 22.79 -13.63 -21.47
CA ASN A 13 21.87 -13.98 -22.55
C ASN A 13 21.15 -12.76 -23.16
N ARG A 14 21.89 -11.66 -23.37
CA ARG A 14 21.38 -10.44 -24.02
C ARG A 14 21.87 -10.24 -25.44
N ARG A 15 22.76 -11.13 -25.91
CA ARG A 15 23.48 -11.04 -27.18
C ARG A 15 23.82 -12.43 -27.68
N GLU A 16 24.14 -12.54 -28.96
CA GLU A 16 24.75 -13.76 -29.48
C GLU A 16 26.19 -13.87 -28.98
N ILE A 17 26.51 -15.00 -28.35
CA ILE A 17 27.86 -15.27 -27.86
C ILE A 17 28.76 -15.57 -29.06
N ALA A 18 29.75 -14.72 -29.29
CA ALA A 18 30.85 -15.06 -30.19
C ALA A 18 31.79 -15.98 -29.42
N PHE A 19 32.07 -17.18 -29.95
CA PHE A 19 33.06 -18.10 -29.40
C PHE A 19 34.38 -17.93 -30.17
N PRO A 20 35.29 -17.03 -29.78
CA PRO A 20 36.62 -17.00 -30.36
C PRO A 20 37.33 -18.32 -30.02
N LYS A 21 37.49 -19.19 -31.02
CA LYS A 21 38.22 -20.45 -30.85
C LYS A 21 39.66 -20.27 -31.33
N ASN A 22 40.61 -20.48 -30.43
CA ASN A 22 42.02 -20.52 -30.78
C ASN A 22 42.33 -21.85 -31.46
N THR A 23 42.36 -21.88 -32.80
CA THR A 23 42.55 -23.10 -33.59
C THR A 23 44.00 -23.30 -34.02
N ILE A 24 44.94 -23.18 -33.07
CA ILE A 24 46.39 -23.32 -33.31
C ILE A 24 46.72 -24.64 -34.02
N LYS A 25 46.07 -25.72 -33.58
CA LYS A 25 46.27 -27.05 -34.14
C LYS A 25 45.76 -27.14 -35.58
N GLU A 26 44.69 -26.46 -35.94
CA GLU A 26 44.09 -26.52 -37.29
C GLU A 26 44.86 -25.66 -38.30
N ILE A 27 45.44 -24.54 -37.85
CA ILE A 27 46.20 -23.61 -38.69
C ILE A 27 47.60 -24.15 -38.99
N LEU A 28 48.25 -24.78 -38.01
CA LEU A 28 49.61 -25.28 -38.19
C LEU A 28 49.64 -26.60 -38.98
N PRO A 29 50.55 -26.76 -39.96
CA PRO A 29 50.76 -28.01 -40.67
C PRO A 29 51.03 -29.18 -39.71
N SER A 30 50.56 -30.38 -40.06
CA SER A 30 50.65 -31.58 -39.23
C SER A 30 52.07 -31.94 -38.79
N PHE A 31 53.08 -31.57 -39.58
CA PHE A 31 54.50 -31.73 -39.27
C PHE A 31 54.93 -31.07 -37.94
N PHE A 32 54.39 -29.90 -37.61
CA PHE A 32 54.70 -29.21 -36.36
C PHE A 32 54.17 -29.96 -35.13
N ARG A 33 53.13 -30.81 -35.31
CA ARG A 33 52.57 -31.64 -34.24
C ARG A 33 53.51 -32.78 -33.86
N THR A 34 54.26 -33.31 -34.82
CA THR A 34 55.18 -34.43 -34.59
C THR A 34 56.57 -33.97 -34.18
N GLU A 35 57.12 -32.94 -34.82
CA GLU A 35 58.51 -32.55 -34.59
C GLU A 35 58.69 -31.50 -33.49
N TYR A 36 57.70 -30.63 -33.27
CA TYR A 36 57.85 -29.48 -32.36
C TYR A 36 56.70 -29.37 -31.35
N PRO A 37 56.49 -30.39 -30.49
CA PRO A 37 55.39 -30.38 -29.51
C PRO A 37 55.50 -29.21 -28.51
N LYS A 38 56.72 -28.82 -28.12
CA LYS A 38 56.95 -27.69 -27.19
C LYS A 38 56.54 -26.33 -27.79
N LEU A 39 56.63 -26.18 -29.11
CA LEU A 39 56.20 -24.96 -29.78
C LEU A 39 54.68 -24.84 -29.73
N ILE A 40 53.96 -25.94 -29.90
CA ILE A 40 52.50 -25.97 -29.79
C ILE A 40 52.08 -25.61 -28.37
N THR A 41 52.70 -26.20 -27.35
CA THR A 41 52.37 -25.85 -25.95
C THR A 41 52.68 -24.39 -25.64
N LEU A 42 53.76 -23.83 -26.19
CA LEU A 42 54.07 -22.40 -26.04
C LEU A 42 52.99 -21.52 -26.67
N LEU A 43 52.54 -21.88 -27.87
CA LEU A 43 51.49 -21.13 -28.56
C LEU A 43 50.16 -21.27 -27.82
N ASP A 44 49.78 -22.48 -27.39
CA ASP A 44 48.57 -22.71 -26.57
C ASP A 44 48.59 -21.82 -25.30
N GLU A 45 49.71 -21.80 -24.56
CA GLU A 45 49.87 -20.93 -23.37
C GLU A 45 49.91 -19.43 -23.71
N TYR A 46 50.46 -19.04 -24.86
CA TYR A 46 50.46 -17.65 -25.31
C TYR A 46 49.03 -17.14 -25.55
N TYR A 47 48.18 -17.92 -26.22
CA TYR A 47 46.78 -17.53 -26.42
C TYR A 47 46.00 -17.58 -25.11
N HIS A 48 46.31 -18.50 -24.19
CA HIS A 48 45.74 -18.47 -22.84
C HIS A 48 46.09 -17.21 -22.06
N TYR A 49 47.34 -16.74 -22.15
CA TYR A 49 47.72 -15.44 -21.60
C TYR A 49 47.00 -14.30 -22.31
N GLN A 50 46.81 -14.40 -23.63
CA GLN A 50 46.14 -13.37 -24.41
C GLN A 50 44.66 -13.21 -24.02
N ASP A 51 43.98 -14.31 -23.66
CA ASP A 51 42.59 -14.33 -23.20
C ASP A 51 42.41 -14.07 -21.69
N ASP A 52 43.52 -13.94 -20.95
CA ASP A 52 43.50 -13.62 -19.51
C ASP A 52 43.03 -12.18 -19.26
N ASP A 53 42.42 -11.94 -18.08
CA ASP A 53 41.85 -10.63 -17.72
C ASP A 53 42.92 -9.53 -17.59
N THR A 54 44.19 -9.90 -17.48
CA THR A 54 45.32 -8.96 -17.39
C THR A 54 45.86 -8.53 -18.76
N SER A 55 45.45 -9.19 -19.84
CA SER A 55 45.95 -8.94 -21.19
C SER A 55 45.26 -7.75 -21.85
N PRO A 56 46.01 -6.92 -22.62
CA PRO A 56 45.42 -5.86 -23.44
C PRO A 56 44.37 -6.35 -24.46
N THR A 57 44.39 -7.64 -24.82
CA THR A 57 43.42 -8.22 -25.76
C THR A 57 42.03 -8.31 -25.16
N LYS A 58 41.89 -8.28 -23.82
CA LYS A 58 40.61 -8.20 -23.12
C LYS A 58 39.72 -7.10 -23.71
N LEU A 59 40.24 -5.89 -23.91
CA LEU A 59 39.48 -4.76 -24.46
C LEU A 59 38.92 -5.03 -25.87
N ILE A 60 39.62 -5.81 -26.68
CA ILE A 60 39.18 -6.19 -28.03
C ILE A 60 38.10 -7.26 -27.95
N ASN A 61 38.32 -8.30 -27.15
CA ASN A 61 37.36 -9.39 -26.96
C ASN A 61 36.06 -8.88 -26.30
N GLU A 62 36.18 -7.93 -25.38
CA GLU A 62 35.06 -7.33 -24.66
C GLU A 62 34.46 -6.10 -25.34
N LEU A 63 34.92 -5.76 -26.55
CA LEU A 63 34.42 -4.60 -27.31
C LEU A 63 32.89 -4.63 -27.46
N PHE A 64 32.35 -5.83 -27.69
CA PHE A 64 30.90 -6.00 -27.75
C PHE A 64 30.25 -5.80 -26.38
N TYR A 65 30.91 -6.19 -25.29
CA TYR A 65 30.39 -6.01 -23.94
C TYR A 65 30.33 -4.55 -23.50
N ASN A 66 31.30 -3.74 -23.95
CA ASN A 66 31.52 -2.34 -23.59
C ASN A 66 30.38 -1.36 -23.92
N ARG A 67 29.30 -1.80 -24.57
CA ARG A 67 28.10 -0.97 -24.77
C ARG A 67 26.97 -1.26 -23.77
N ASP A 68 27.05 -2.33 -23.00
CA ASP A 68 25.99 -2.69 -22.06
C ASP A 68 26.31 -2.23 -20.64
N ILE A 69 25.42 -1.40 -20.12
CA ILE A 69 25.48 -0.83 -18.77
C ILE A 69 25.58 -1.92 -17.68
N THR A 70 25.06 -3.13 -17.93
CA THR A 70 25.14 -4.23 -16.95
C THR A 70 26.52 -4.90 -16.86
N GLN A 71 27.27 -4.95 -17.96
CA GLN A 71 28.50 -5.78 -18.08
C GLN A 71 29.78 -4.97 -18.28
N THR A 72 29.67 -3.74 -18.76
CA THR A 72 30.79 -2.80 -18.96
C THR A 72 31.67 -2.65 -17.73
N ASP A 73 32.98 -2.52 -17.88
CA ASP A 73 33.84 -2.11 -16.75
C ASP A 73 33.44 -0.71 -16.24
N LEU A 74 33.61 -0.46 -14.94
CA LEU A 74 33.18 0.80 -14.31
C LEU A 74 33.87 2.03 -14.90
N ASP A 75 35.13 1.88 -15.32
CA ASP A 75 35.90 2.94 -15.96
C ASP A 75 35.34 3.30 -17.35
N LEU A 76 34.71 2.35 -18.03
CA LEU A 76 34.10 2.56 -19.34
C LEU A 76 32.65 3.05 -19.24
N LEU A 77 32.01 2.82 -18.10
CA LEU A 77 30.63 3.26 -17.85
C LEU A 77 30.51 4.79 -17.91
N GLU A 78 31.53 5.52 -17.46
CA GLU A 78 31.58 7.00 -17.52
C GLU A 78 31.39 7.54 -18.94
N TYR A 79 31.98 6.89 -19.96
CA TYR A 79 31.80 7.30 -21.36
C TYR A 79 30.36 7.09 -21.86
N ILE A 80 29.69 6.04 -21.38
CA ILE A 80 28.28 5.79 -21.71
C ILE A 80 27.39 6.80 -20.99
N GLU A 81 27.74 7.15 -19.76
CA GLU A 81 27.07 8.22 -19.01
C GLU A 81 27.21 9.55 -19.76
N ASP A 82 28.40 9.94 -20.20
CA ASP A 82 28.61 11.15 -20.99
C ASP A 82 27.77 11.17 -22.28
N GLU A 83 27.66 10.04 -22.98
CA GLU A 83 26.80 9.92 -24.17
C GLU A 83 25.31 10.12 -23.82
N LEU A 84 24.84 9.47 -22.75
CA LEU A 84 23.43 9.54 -22.31
C LEU A 84 23.07 10.89 -21.68
N LEU A 85 24.06 11.57 -21.09
CA LEU A 85 23.90 12.77 -20.26
C LEU A 85 24.40 14.04 -20.93
N LEU A 86 24.67 14.01 -22.24
CA LEU A 86 25.13 15.17 -23.01
C LEU A 86 26.42 15.80 -22.41
N GLY A 87 27.32 14.96 -21.89
CA GLY A 87 28.65 15.35 -21.41
C GLY A 87 28.71 15.96 -20.01
N GLN A 88 27.77 15.60 -19.12
CA GLN A 88 27.82 16.00 -17.71
C GLN A 88 27.74 14.77 -16.80
N ALA A 89 28.78 14.61 -15.96
CA ALA A 89 28.90 13.50 -15.01
C ALA A 89 28.01 13.70 -13.77
N TYR A 90 26.69 13.60 -13.94
CA TYR A 90 25.74 13.71 -12.83
C TYR A 90 25.76 12.50 -11.88
N PHE A 91 26.41 11.40 -12.27
CA PHE A 91 26.37 10.13 -11.55
C PHE A 91 27.57 9.86 -10.62
N GLU A 92 28.55 10.76 -10.53
CA GLU A 92 29.73 10.54 -9.67
C GLU A 92 29.39 10.40 -8.18
N GLY A 93 28.27 10.99 -7.73
CA GLY A 93 27.82 10.90 -6.34
C GLY A 93 27.01 9.65 -5.99
N PHE A 94 26.74 8.75 -6.95
CA PHE A 94 25.87 7.59 -6.72
C PHE A 94 26.64 6.39 -6.18
N ALA A 95 26.04 5.71 -5.20
CA ALA A 95 26.56 4.44 -4.69
C ALA A 95 26.59 3.33 -5.75
N ASP A 96 25.63 3.34 -6.69
CA ASP A 96 25.57 2.39 -7.81
C ASP A 96 25.34 3.13 -9.14
N LYS A 97 26.44 3.40 -9.85
CA LYS A 97 26.45 4.03 -11.19
C LYS A 97 25.64 3.24 -12.21
N ARG A 98 25.62 1.90 -12.14
CA ARG A 98 24.91 1.06 -13.12
C ARG A 98 23.40 1.17 -12.95
N ALA A 99 22.93 1.19 -11.71
CA ALA A 99 21.52 1.39 -11.44
C ALA A 99 21.06 2.74 -11.98
N ALA A 100 21.79 3.81 -11.66
CA ALA A 100 21.51 5.16 -12.12
C ALA A 100 21.45 5.28 -13.66
N ALA A 101 22.44 4.72 -14.37
CA ALA A 101 22.46 4.70 -15.83
C ALA A 101 21.27 3.93 -16.43
N LYS A 102 20.85 2.81 -15.85
CA LYS A 102 19.64 2.08 -16.31
C LYS A 102 18.36 2.88 -16.07
N TYR A 103 18.23 3.51 -14.90
CA TYR A 103 17.06 4.31 -14.56
C TYR A 103 16.91 5.54 -15.46
N SER A 104 18.02 6.12 -15.93
CA SER A 104 18.00 7.29 -16.83
C SER A 104 17.12 7.09 -18.08
N ASN A 105 17.21 5.94 -18.75
CA ASN A 105 16.39 5.60 -19.92
C ASN A 105 14.90 5.52 -19.56
N THR A 106 14.58 4.93 -18.41
CA THR A 106 13.20 4.86 -17.92
C THR A 106 12.64 6.26 -17.62
N LEU A 107 13.46 7.16 -17.06
CA LEU A 107 13.08 8.55 -16.81
C LEU A 107 12.82 9.30 -18.12
N TYR A 108 13.69 9.15 -19.12
CA TYR A 108 13.49 9.74 -20.45
C TYR A 108 12.20 9.27 -21.13
N ARG A 109 11.86 7.97 -21.02
CA ARG A 109 10.63 7.40 -21.61
C ARG A 109 9.36 7.87 -20.92
N SER A 110 9.42 8.13 -19.62
CA SER A 110 8.28 8.53 -18.78
C SER A 110 8.28 10.02 -18.43
N LYS A 111 9.02 10.83 -19.21
CA LYS A 111 9.24 12.26 -18.98
C LYS A 111 7.91 13.02 -18.77
N GLY A 112 7.85 13.86 -17.75
CA GLY A 112 6.67 14.67 -17.42
C GLY A 112 5.54 13.95 -16.67
N THR A 113 5.61 12.64 -16.47
CA THR A 113 4.68 11.94 -15.56
C THR A 113 5.02 12.24 -14.10
N LYS A 114 4.00 12.30 -13.23
CA LYS A 114 4.17 12.51 -11.78
C LYS A 114 5.17 11.50 -11.19
N TYR A 115 5.00 10.23 -11.57
CA TYR A 115 5.87 9.14 -11.16
C TYR A 115 7.34 9.34 -11.55
N SER A 116 7.62 9.79 -12.77
CA SER A 116 9.01 10.05 -13.22
C SER A 116 9.67 11.15 -12.41
N ILE A 117 8.91 12.19 -12.05
CA ILE A 117 9.39 13.30 -11.22
C ILE A 117 9.72 12.80 -9.82
N GLU A 118 8.80 12.10 -9.16
CA GLU A 118 9.04 11.51 -7.84
C GLU A 118 10.24 10.56 -7.86
N GLN A 119 10.31 9.66 -8.85
CA GLN A 119 11.39 8.69 -8.96
C GLN A 119 12.74 9.37 -9.15
N PHE A 120 12.82 10.47 -9.89
CA PHE A 120 14.05 11.25 -10.02
C PHE A 120 14.54 11.79 -8.68
N PHE A 121 13.68 12.42 -7.88
CA PHE A 121 14.11 12.91 -6.56
C PHE A 121 14.47 11.77 -5.59
N ARG A 122 13.70 10.67 -5.58
CA ARG A 122 14.01 9.49 -4.75
C ARG A 122 15.34 8.86 -5.13
N THR A 123 15.66 8.77 -6.42
CA THR A 123 16.89 8.11 -6.89
C THR A 123 18.11 9.01 -6.82
N PHE A 124 17.99 10.29 -7.20
CA PHE A 124 19.14 11.21 -7.27
C PHE A 124 19.47 11.87 -5.94
N PHE A 125 18.46 12.13 -5.11
CA PHE A 125 18.65 12.90 -3.89
C PHE A 125 18.14 12.19 -2.64
N SER A 126 17.54 10.99 -2.78
CA SER A 126 16.95 10.25 -1.66
C SER A 126 15.90 11.08 -0.87
N VAL A 127 15.24 12.02 -1.55
CA VAL A 127 14.16 12.85 -1.00
C VAL A 127 12.85 12.45 -1.66
N ASP A 128 11.76 12.49 -0.89
CA ASP A 128 10.41 12.32 -1.41
C ASP A 128 9.73 13.68 -1.63
N PRO A 129 9.61 14.15 -2.88
CA PRO A 129 8.98 15.44 -3.17
C PRO A 129 7.45 15.34 -3.31
N GLU A 130 6.76 16.43 -3.02
CA GLU A 130 5.35 16.58 -3.38
C GLU A 130 5.24 17.28 -4.75
N ILE A 131 4.59 16.63 -5.72
CA ILE A 131 4.38 17.17 -7.08
C ILE A 131 2.93 17.63 -7.20
N ILE A 132 2.75 18.92 -7.48
CA ILE A 132 1.45 19.56 -7.65
C ILE A 132 1.31 20.05 -9.09
N TYR A 133 0.25 19.60 -9.76
CA TYR A 133 -0.14 20.13 -11.07
C TYR A 133 -0.97 21.40 -10.87
N THR A 134 -0.35 22.56 -11.11
CA THR A 134 -0.99 23.86 -10.82
C THR A 134 -2.20 24.15 -11.72
N LYS A 135 -2.39 23.40 -12.81
CA LYS A 135 -3.59 23.45 -13.66
C LYS A 135 -4.89 23.23 -12.89
N GLU A 136 -4.86 22.42 -11.83
CA GLU A 136 -6.03 22.10 -10.99
C GLU A 136 -6.36 23.24 -10.02
N GLN A 137 -5.36 24.07 -9.71
CA GLN A 137 -5.47 25.23 -8.83
C GLN A 137 -5.83 26.50 -9.61
N VAL A 138 -6.00 26.43 -10.93
CA VAL A 138 -6.44 27.57 -11.73
C VAL A 138 -7.91 27.83 -11.50
N PHE A 139 -8.22 29.09 -11.21
CA PHE A 139 -9.59 29.56 -11.14
C PHE A 139 -10.23 29.58 -12.53
N LYS A 140 -11.19 28.69 -12.77
CA LYS A 140 -12.01 28.63 -14.00
C LYS A 140 -13.37 29.27 -13.74
N LEU A 141 -13.76 30.25 -14.55
CA LEU A 141 -15.12 30.80 -14.57
C LEU A 141 -16.06 29.77 -15.21
N ASN A 142 -17.20 29.49 -14.58
CA ASN A 142 -18.19 28.52 -15.05
C ASN A 142 -17.54 27.18 -15.46
N GLY A 143 -16.66 26.62 -14.62
CA GLY A 143 -16.02 25.29 -14.73
C GLY A 143 -15.19 24.99 -16.00
N GLY A 144 -15.13 25.88 -16.99
CA GLY A 144 -14.30 25.72 -18.19
C GLY A 144 -14.64 24.48 -19.04
N ASP A 145 -13.64 23.86 -19.67
CA ASP A 145 -13.82 22.68 -20.54
C ASP A 145 -14.44 21.45 -19.83
N ASP A 146 -14.31 21.40 -18.50
CA ASP A 146 -14.85 20.32 -17.66
C ASP A 146 -16.40 20.33 -17.66
N PHE A 147 -17.05 21.45 -18.03
CA PHE A 147 -18.50 21.51 -18.19
C PHE A 147 -19.02 20.55 -19.26
N ARG A 148 -18.27 20.29 -20.33
CA ARG A 148 -18.72 19.37 -21.39
C ARG A 148 -18.68 17.92 -20.95
N GLU A 149 -17.73 17.54 -20.11
CA GLU A 149 -17.65 16.20 -19.54
C GLU A 149 -18.74 15.99 -18.49
N ILE A 150 -18.95 16.98 -17.60
CA ILE A 150 -20.06 16.98 -16.65
C ILE A 150 -21.42 17.00 -17.37
N GLU A 151 -21.55 17.71 -18.50
CA GLU A 151 -22.74 17.71 -19.34
C GLU A 151 -23.02 16.32 -19.92
N LEU A 152 -22.00 15.64 -20.43
CA LEU A 152 -22.13 14.29 -20.99
C LEU A 152 -22.46 13.25 -19.91
N GLU A 153 -21.83 13.33 -18.74
CA GLU A 153 -22.10 12.45 -17.59
C GLU A 153 -23.52 12.68 -17.04
N ALA A 154 -23.94 13.94 -16.89
CA ALA A 154 -25.30 14.31 -16.51
C ALA A 154 -26.35 13.82 -17.51
N LEU A 155 -26.06 13.92 -18.81
CA LEU A 155 -26.94 13.39 -19.86
C LEU A 155 -27.01 11.87 -19.82
N GLU A 156 -25.90 11.18 -19.53
CA GLU A 156 -25.85 9.74 -19.39
C GLU A 156 -26.62 9.26 -18.15
N GLU A 157 -26.47 9.92 -17.00
CA GLU A 157 -27.25 9.63 -15.79
C GLU A 157 -28.75 9.92 -15.97
N ALA A 158 -29.11 11.00 -16.65
CA ALA A 158 -30.50 11.31 -16.99
C ALA A 158 -31.11 10.26 -17.92
N SER A 159 -30.32 9.70 -18.85
CA SER A 159 -30.76 8.61 -19.73
C SER A 159 -30.98 7.29 -19.00
N LYS A 160 -30.28 7.06 -17.88
CA LYS A 160 -30.35 5.84 -17.06
C LYS A 160 -31.51 5.83 -16.05
N GLY A 161 -32.33 6.89 -16.00
CA GLY A 161 -33.57 6.92 -15.22
C GLY A 161 -33.34 6.95 -13.72
N SER A 162 -32.60 7.95 -13.23
CA SER A 162 -32.50 8.23 -11.80
C SER A 162 -33.86 8.62 -11.20
N SER A 163 -34.09 8.30 -9.92
CA SER A 163 -35.34 8.56 -9.19
C SER A 163 -35.75 10.04 -9.11
N VAL A 164 -34.86 10.95 -9.51
CA VAL A 164 -35.10 12.39 -9.59
C VAL A 164 -35.84 12.77 -10.89
N PHE A 165 -35.67 12.01 -11.99
CA PHE A 165 -36.35 12.30 -13.27
C PHE A 165 -36.68 11.01 -14.08
N PRO A 166 -37.96 10.66 -14.27
CA PRO A 166 -38.33 9.49 -15.08
C PRO A 166 -38.07 9.74 -16.58
N ALA A 167 -37.46 8.76 -17.25
CA ALA A 167 -37.07 8.79 -18.66
C ALA A 167 -38.22 9.00 -19.68
N THR A 168 -39.47 9.03 -19.22
CA THR A 168 -40.68 9.09 -20.04
C THR A 168 -40.98 10.45 -20.67
N GLU A 169 -40.29 11.53 -20.28
CA GLU A 169 -40.57 12.89 -20.79
C GLU A 169 -39.47 13.53 -21.66
N TYR A 170 -38.31 12.88 -21.83
CA TYR A 170 -37.20 13.48 -22.60
C TYR A 170 -37.47 13.55 -24.11
N GLY A 171 -38.34 12.68 -24.64
CA GLY A 171 -38.68 12.63 -26.07
C GLY A 171 -39.68 13.68 -26.57
N GLN A 172 -40.17 14.59 -25.72
CA GLN A 172 -41.23 15.56 -26.06
C GLN A 172 -40.89 17.02 -25.68
N LEU A 173 -39.62 17.33 -25.40
CA LEU A 173 -39.20 18.68 -25.03
C LEU A 173 -38.66 19.42 -26.25
N ASP A 174 -39.13 20.65 -26.46
CA ASP A 174 -38.52 21.57 -27.40
C ASP A 174 -37.12 22.00 -26.93
N SER A 175 -36.36 22.64 -27.81
CA SER A 175 -34.96 23.00 -27.53
C SER A 175 -34.81 24.00 -26.36
N ASP A 176 -35.84 24.81 -26.06
CA ASP A 176 -35.86 25.71 -24.91
C ASP A 176 -36.31 25.02 -23.61
N GLY A 177 -37.26 24.07 -23.68
CA GLY A 177 -37.68 23.25 -22.54
C GLY A 177 -36.59 22.30 -22.05
N ALA A 178 -35.81 21.73 -22.97
CA ALA A 178 -34.63 20.93 -22.64
C ALA A 178 -33.54 21.77 -21.95
N ARG A 179 -33.28 22.99 -22.44
CA ARG A 179 -32.33 23.94 -21.81
C ARG A 179 -32.77 24.37 -20.42
N THR A 180 -34.06 24.62 -20.23
CA THR A 180 -34.62 25.03 -18.94
C THR A 180 -34.51 23.89 -17.93
N LYS A 181 -34.88 22.65 -18.31
CA LYS A 181 -34.72 21.48 -17.44
C LYS A 181 -33.24 21.17 -17.14
N TYR A 182 -32.34 21.35 -18.12
CA TYR A 182 -30.90 21.22 -17.92
C TYR A 182 -30.33 22.27 -16.95
N GLN A 183 -30.77 23.53 -17.05
CA GLN A 183 -30.42 24.58 -16.09
C GLN A 183 -30.95 24.29 -14.69
N THR A 184 -32.14 23.71 -14.56
CA THR A 184 -32.68 23.25 -13.27
C THR A 184 -31.87 22.08 -12.69
N TYR A 185 -31.48 21.09 -13.51
CA TYR A 185 -30.60 19.98 -13.08
C TYR A 185 -29.23 20.47 -12.63
N ILE A 186 -28.61 21.41 -13.36
CA ILE A 186 -27.38 22.06 -12.89
C ILE A 186 -27.64 22.73 -11.55
N ASN A 187 -28.69 23.56 -11.40
CA ASN A 187 -28.92 24.29 -10.16
C ASN A 187 -29.23 23.40 -8.93
N GLU A 188 -29.88 22.24 -9.13
CA GLU A 188 -30.27 21.32 -8.05
C GLU A 188 -29.19 20.28 -7.71
N THR A 189 -28.54 19.71 -8.72
CA THR A 189 -27.53 18.65 -8.56
C THR A 189 -26.12 19.24 -8.52
N TYR A 190 -25.83 20.17 -9.44
CA TYR A 190 -24.56 20.84 -9.55
C TYR A 190 -24.64 22.19 -8.84
N ARG A 191 -24.62 22.20 -7.50
CA ARG A 191 -24.22 23.42 -6.81
C ARG A 191 -22.87 23.79 -7.42
N PRO A 192 -22.70 24.91 -8.16
CA PRO A 192 -21.37 25.42 -8.33
C PRO A 192 -20.99 25.67 -6.88
N THR A 193 -20.13 24.82 -6.31
CA THR A 193 -19.43 25.18 -5.11
C THR A 193 -18.76 26.46 -5.55
N SER A 194 -19.35 27.58 -5.15
CA SER A 194 -18.86 28.89 -5.50
C SER A 194 -17.59 28.96 -4.68
N GLN A 195 -16.54 28.39 -5.26
CA GLN A 195 -15.19 28.24 -4.72
C GLN A 195 -14.48 29.58 -4.87
N ILE A 196 -15.22 30.69 -4.73
CA ILE A 196 -14.70 32.04 -4.66
C ILE A 196 -14.74 32.38 -3.18
N GLY A 197 -13.83 31.74 -2.44
CA GLY A 197 -13.68 31.85 -1.00
C GLY A 197 -12.28 31.40 -0.62
N PHE A 198 -11.79 31.84 0.53
CA PHE A 198 -10.44 31.50 1.01
C PHE A 198 -10.21 29.97 1.09
N ASP A 199 -11.28 29.19 1.27
CA ASP A 199 -11.25 27.73 1.35
C ASP A 199 -10.94 27.01 0.02
N SER A 200 -11.15 27.65 -1.14
CA SER A 200 -10.93 26.94 -2.41
C SER A 200 -9.47 26.84 -2.84
N GLN A 201 -8.61 27.68 -2.28
CA GLN A 201 -7.19 27.80 -2.64
C GLN A 201 -6.95 27.90 -4.17
N LYS A 202 -7.93 28.38 -4.95
CA LYS A 202 -7.79 28.59 -6.40
C LYS A 202 -7.23 29.97 -6.70
N PHE A 203 -6.33 30.04 -7.67
CA PHE A 203 -5.64 31.26 -8.06
C PHE A 203 -6.11 31.75 -9.43
N LEU A 204 -6.28 33.06 -9.56
CA LEU A 204 -6.36 33.69 -10.87
C LEU A 204 -5.05 33.43 -11.62
N THR A 205 -5.14 33.17 -12.92
CA THR A 205 -3.98 32.80 -13.74
C THR A 205 -2.84 33.81 -13.57
N ASN A 206 -1.68 33.30 -13.17
CA ASN A 206 -0.43 34.07 -13.20
C ASN A 206 0.33 33.69 -14.47
N ASN A 207 1.10 34.61 -15.04
CA ASN A 207 1.83 34.42 -16.29
C ASN A 207 2.96 33.36 -16.27
N LYS A 208 3.11 32.63 -15.15
CA LYS A 208 4.20 31.67 -14.93
C LYS A 208 3.71 30.38 -14.26
N LEU A 209 3.26 30.46 -12.99
CA LEU A 209 3.05 29.27 -12.16
C LEU A 209 1.65 28.66 -12.27
N PHE A 210 0.58 29.47 -12.27
CA PHE A 210 -0.80 28.99 -12.29
C PHE A 210 -1.34 29.01 -13.71
N GLN A 211 -0.98 27.99 -14.49
CA GLN A 211 -1.36 27.81 -15.89
C GLN A 211 -1.42 26.32 -16.25
N GLN A 212 -1.97 25.99 -17.43
CA GLN A 212 -2.12 24.60 -17.89
C GLN A 212 -0.78 23.84 -17.99
N PHE A 213 0.27 24.51 -18.44
CA PHE A 213 1.62 23.96 -18.56
C PHE A 213 2.52 24.43 -17.43
N ALA A 214 2.18 24.07 -16.19
CA ALA A 214 3.04 24.32 -15.03
C ALA A 214 2.98 23.20 -13.98
N ILE A 215 4.14 22.91 -13.39
CA ILE A 215 4.32 21.99 -12.26
C ILE A 215 4.93 22.78 -11.11
N LEU A 216 4.46 22.53 -9.90
CA LEU A 216 5.11 22.94 -8.67
C LEU A 216 5.69 21.70 -7.98
N VAL A 217 6.99 21.74 -7.69
CA VAL A 217 7.67 20.72 -6.89
C VAL A 217 7.97 21.29 -5.52
N ARG A 218 7.48 20.62 -4.48
CA ARG A 218 7.86 20.88 -3.09
C ARG A 218 8.87 19.85 -2.64
N SER A 219 10.01 20.32 -2.16
CA SER A 219 11.10 19.46 -1.69
C SER A 219 11.90 20.16 -0.60
N GLU A 220 12.64 19.40 0.20
CA GLU A 220 13.58 19.94 1.18
C GLU A 220 14.80 20.60 0.54
N LEU A 221 15.08 20.25 -0.72
CA LEU A 221 16.23 20.72 -1.48
C LEU A 221 15.98 22.09 -2.11
N SER A 222 17.04 22.89 -2.18
CA SER A 222 17.00 24.18 -2.86
C SER A 222 16.89 23.98 -4.38
N GLN A 223 16.10 24.84 -5.04
CA GLN A 223 15.89 24.78 -6.49
C GLN A 223 17.22 24.72 -7.28
N SER A 224 18.25 25.46 -6.85
CA SER A 224 19.53 25.53 -7.55
C SER A 224 20.27 24.18 -7.60
N GLU A 225 20.01 23.28 -6.65
CA GLU A 225 20.73 22.02 -6.51
C GLU A 225 20.24 20.98 -7.53
N TRP A 226 18.95 20.98 -7.86
CA TRP A 226 18.33 19.92 -8.67
C TRP A 226 17.80 20.40 -10.03
N ILE A 227 17.65 21.71 -10.27
CA ILE A 227 16.99 22.22 -11.48
C ILE A 227 17.69 21.83 -12.78
N GLN A 228 19.03 21.78 -12.80
CA GLN A 228 19.80 21.41 -13.99
C GLN A 228 19.60 19.94 -14.37
N PRO A 229 19.89 18.96 -13.49
CA PRO A 229 19.64 17.56 -13.81
C PRO A 229 18.16 17.29 -14.08
N TYR A 230 17.25 17.91 -13.33
CA TYR A 230 15.81 17.73 -13.55
C TYR A 230 15.36 18.14 -14.97
N LYS A 231 15.87 19.26 -15.48
CA LYS A 231 15.57 19.73 -16.85
C LYS A 231 16.01 18.72 -17.91
N LEU A 232 17.16 18.10 -17.69
CA LEU A 232 17.71 17.09 -18.58
C LEU A 232 16.83 15.84 -18.60
N PHE A 233 16.59 15.23 -17.43
CA PHE A 233 16.01 13.90 -17.33
C PHE A 233 14.48 13.87 -17.40
N VAL A 234 13.79 14.77 -16.69
CA VAL A 234 12.36 14.56 -16.36
C VAL A 234 11.46 15.71 -16.78
N HIS A 235 11.99 16.92 -16.93
CA HIS A 235 11.15 18.07 -17.25
C HIS A 235 10.61 18.07 -18.71
N PRO A 236 9.29 18.10 -18.93
CA PRO A 236 8.72 18.17 -20.27
C PRO A 236 9.01 19.53 -20.92
N ALA A 237 9.29 19.53 -22.23
CA ALA A 237 9.55 20.76 -22.96
C ALA A 237 8.29 21.65 -23.00
N GLY A 238 8.47 22.97 -22.86
CA GLY A 238 7.37 23.94 -22.91
C GLY A 238 6.56 24.08 -21.63
N MET A 239 6.89 23.33 -20.57
CA MET A 239 6.27 23.48 -19.26
C MET A 239 7.03 24.47 -18.37
N PHE A 240 6.33 25.18 -17.49
CA PHE A 240 6.94 25.97 -16.44
C PHE A 240 7.15 25.10 -15.19
N ILE A 241 8.26 25.31 -14.50
CA ILE A 241 8.58 24.62 -13.25
C ILE A 241 8.72 25.65 -12.13
N GLY A 242 7.86 25.52 -11.11
CA GLY A 242 7.99 26.15 -9.82
C GLY A 242 8.66 25.22 -8.83
N SER A 243 9.41 25.80 -7.89
CA SER A 243 9.97 25.10 -6.74
C SER A 243 9.56 25.83 -5.47
N GLU A 244 9.16 25.06 -4.47
CA GLU A 244 8.91 25.54 -3.12
C GLU A 244 9.73 24.68 -2.15
N VAL A 245 10.52 25.32 -1.30
CA VAL A 245 11.35 24.62 -0.33
C VAL A 245 10.50 24.36 0.91
N GLN A 246 10.25 23.09 1.20
CA GLN A 246 9.53 22.69 2.41
C GLN A 246 10.55 22.27 3.46
N ILE A 247 10.53 22.96 4.61
CA ILE A 247 11.32 22.53 5.77
C ILE A 247 10.44 21.57 6.55
N ILE A 248 10.65 20.27 6.35
CA ILE A 248 10.00 19.24 7.15
C ILE A 248 10.91 19.01 8.36
N SER A 249 10.50 19.50 9.54
CA SER A 249 11.13 19.09 10.78
C SER A 249 10.69 17.66 11.09
N GLN A 250 11.58 16.68 10.89
CA GLN A 250 11.38 15.36 11.44
C GLN A 250 11.72 15.41 12.93
N GLU A 251 10.71 15.66 13.76
CA GLU A 251 10.84 15.42 15.20
C GLU A 251 10.75 13.91 15.42
N GLU A 252 11.88 13.25 15.71
CA GLU A 252 11.83 11.95 16.36
C GLU A 252 11.31 12.17 17.78
N ASP A 253 10.00 12.06 17.94
CA ASP A 253 9.36 12.05 19.26
C ASP A 253 9.77 10.74 19.97
N THR A 254 11.00 10.74 20.48
CA THR A 254 11.54 9.64 21.23
C THR A 254 10.87 9.72 22.58
N ILE A 255 9.72 9.06 22.73
CA ILE A 255 9.12 8.82 24.04
C ILE A 255 10.06 7.85 24.77
N ILE A 256 11.14 8.39 25.34
CA ILE A 256 12.02 7.66 26.23
C ILE A 256 11.25 7.52 27.54
N ALA A 257 10.80 6.30 27.82
CA ALA A 257 10.23 5.99 29.13
C ALA A 257 11.25 6.41 30.22
N PRO A 258 10.82 7.17 31.25
CA PRO A 258 11.72 7.54 32.33
C PRO A 258 12.34 6.28 32.94
N ASN A 259 13.62 6.36 33.28
CA ASN A 259 14.36 5.22 33.80
C ASN A 259 13.63 4.65 35.03
N VAL A 260 13.05 3.45 34.91
CA VAL A 260 12.30 2.79 35.99
C VAL A 260 13.33 2.28 37.01
N VAL A 261 13.54 3.06 38.07
CA VAL A 261 14.25 2.58 39.25
C VAL A 261 13.30 1.63 39.98
N ILE A 262 13.53 0.33 39.83
CA ILE A 262 12.85 -0.70 40.62
C ILE A 262 13.19 -0.50 42.10
N THR A 263 12.30 0.16 42.83
CA THR A 263 12.32 0.15 44.30
C THR A 263 12.04 -1.28 44.76
N PRO A 264 12.75 -1.80 45.78
CA PRO A 264 12.44 -3.11 46.33
C PRO A 264 10.95 -3.16 46.71
N PRO A 265 10.23 -4.23 46.36
CA PRO A 265 8.81 -4.31 46.63
C PRO A 265 8.58 -4.07 48.13
N PRO A 266 7.61 -3.22 48.50
CA PRO A 266 7.24 -3.07 49.90
C PRO A 266 6.92 -4.45 50.48
N PRO A 267 7.22 -4.70 51.78
CA PRO A 267 6.90 -5.97 52.40
C PRO A 267 5.41 -6.26 52.21
N ILE A 268 5.11 -7.45 51.67
CA ILE A 268 3.76 -7.89 51.36
C ILE A 268 2.98 -7.93 52.69
N ALA A 269 2.14 -6.92 52.93
CA ALA A 269 1.18 -6.96 54.01
C ALA A 269 0.00 -7.81 53.56
N ILE A 270 -0.06 -9.06 54.03
CA ILE A 270 -1.19 -9.94 53.81
C ILE A 270 -2.37 -9.39 54.64
N THR A 271 -3.19 -8.54 54.04
CA THR A 271 -4.38 -7.96 54.69
C THR A 271 -5.61 -8.86 54.61
N GLY A 272 -5.46 -10.07 54.08
CA GLY A 272 -6.49 -11.10 54.08
C GLY A 272 -6.02 -12.34 53.32
N VAL A 273 -6.35 -13.52 53.84
CA VAL A 273 -6.18 -14.79 53.13
C VAL A 273 -7.48 -15.06 52.39
N VAL A 274 -7.48 -14.97 51.07
CA VAL A 274 -8.57 -15.46 50.23
C VAL A 274 -8.26 -16.92 49.90
N SER A 275 -9.08 -17.83 50.42
CA SER A 275 -9.12 -19.23 49.97
C SER A 275 -9.98 -19.28 48.72
N MET A 276 -9.39 -19.61 47.58
CA MET A 276 -10.17 -20.17 46.48
C MET A 276 -10.49 -21.61 46.85
N GLY A 277 -11.74 -21.87 47.24
CA GLY A 277 -12.22 -23.23 47.37
C GLY A 277 -12.17 -23.90 46.01
N ASP A 278 -11.57 -25.08 45.92
CA ASP A 278 -11.63 -25.94 44.74
C ASP A 278 -13.03 -26.56 44.65
N THR A 279 -14.04 -25.72 44.40
CA THR A 279 -15.39 -26.15 44.10
C THR A 279 -15.54 -26.10 42.59
N GLY A 280 -15.54 -27.26 41.96
CA GLY A 280 -15.92 -27.37 40.55
C GLY A 280 -17.35 -26.84 40.38
N VAL A 281 -17.51 -25.75 39.65
CA VAL A 281 -18.82 -25.25 39.24
C VAL A 281 -19.21 -26.01 37.97
N SER A 282 -20.21 -26.87 38.05
CA SER A 282 -20.85 -27.46 36.87
C SER A 282 -22.11 -26.66 36.55
N ASP A 283 -22.11 -25.92 35.44
CA ASP A 283 -23.34 -25.26 34.98
C ASP A 283 -24.27 -26.30 34.33
N VAL A 284 -25.45 -26.53 34.92
CA VAL A 284 -26.43 -27.51 34.43
C VAL A 284 -27.57 -26.77 33.74
N THR A 285 -27.46 -26.66 32.42
CA THR A 285 -28.49 -26.07 31.56
C THR A 285 -29.35 -27.12 30.87
N SER A 286 -30.60 -26.76 30.55
CA SER A 286 -31.52 -27.59 29.75
C SER A 286 -32.10 -26.76 28.61
N LEU A 287 -32.43 -27.42 27.49
CA LEU A 287 -33.22 -26.82 26.41
C LEU A 287 -34.70 -27.08 26.67
N VAL A 288 -35.53 -26.04 26.61
CA VAL A 288 -36.99 -26.12 26.83
C VAL A 288 -37.70 -25.27 25.79
N ASP A 289 -38.81 -25.78 25.27
CA ASP A 289 -39.67 -25.07 24.32
C ASP A 289 -40.19 -23.76 24.95
N ASP A 290 -39.87 -22.64 24.31
CA ASP A 290 -40.24 -21.31 24.79
C ASP A 290 -41.39 -20.71 23.98
N PHE A 291 -42.61 -20.90 24.49
CA PHE A 291 -43.83 -20.38 23.87
C PHE A 291 -43.99 -18.85 23.99
N ASN A 292 -43.15 -18.16 24.76
CA ASN A 292 -43.26 -16.72 24.98
C ASN A 292 -42.32 -15.88 24.10
N VAL A 293 -41.38 -16.53 23.40
CA VAL A 293 -40.40 -15.85 22.53
C VAL A 293 -40.83 -15.93 21.06
N ASP A 294 -41.45 -17.03 20.61
CA ASP A 294 -42.12 -17.13 19.30
C ASP A 294 -43.09 -18.33 19.27
N SER A 295 -44.18 -18.22 18.51
CA SER A 295 -45.20 -19.27 18.30
C SER A 295 -44.70 -20.48 17.51
N ALA A 296 -43.47 -20.45 16.98
CA ALA A 296 -42.88 -21.49 16.14
C ALA A 296 -42.08 -22.57 16.89
N GLY A 297 -42.10 -22.60 18.23
CA GLY A 297 -41.51 -23.69 19.02
C GLY A 297 -39.97 -23.67 19.06
N ILE A 298 -39.39 -22.52 19.40
CA ILE A 298 -37.94 -22.36 19.59
C ILE A 298 -37.55 -22.88 20.97
N GLN A 299 -36.45 -23.64 21.05
CA GLN A 299 -35.90 -24.11 22.32
C GLN A 299 -35.03 -23.02 22.97
N SER A 300 -35.40 -22.58 24.17
CA SER A 300 -34.58 -21.69 25.00
C SER A 300 -33.68 -22.51 25.93
N ARG A 301 -32.45 -22.03 26.14
CA ARG A 301 -31.55 -22.61 27.15
C ARG A 301 -31.88 -22.00 28.51
N ILE A 302 -32.29 -22.84 29.45
CA ILE A 302 -32.64 -22.44 30.81
C ILE A 302 -31.68 -23.01 31.84
N ARG A 303 -31.50 -22.30 32.95
CA ARG A 303 -30.78 -22.79 34.13
C ARG A 303 -31.73 -23.63 34.98
N THR A 304 -31.41 -24.90 35.19
CA THR A 304 -32.28 -25.84 35.92
C THR A 304 -32.36 -25.56 37.42
N GLU A 305 -31.43 -24.76 37.95
CA GLU A 305 -31.32 -24.46 39.38
C GLU A 305 -32.45 -23.57 39.91
N PHE A 306 -33.04 -22.74 39.05
CA PHE A 306 -34.15 -21.84 39.39
C PHE A 306 -35.52 -22.53 39.47
N PHE A 307 -35.60 -23.83 39.16
CA PHE A 307 -36.85 -24.59 39.26
C PHE A 307 -37.11 -25.15 40.67
N ASN A 308 -36.10 -25.19 41.54
CA ASN A 308 -36.22 -25.73 42.89
C ASN A 308 -36.36 -24.63 43.94
N LEU A 309 -37.59 -24.38 44.43
CA LEU A 309 -37.86 -23.37 45.47
C LEU A 309 -36.99 -23.51 46.71
N ASN A 310 -36.55 -24.72 47.06
CA ASN A 310 -35.71 -24.94 48.25
C ASN A 310 -34.30 -24.36 48.12
N LYS A 311 -33.87 -24.01 46.90
CA LYS A 311 -32.58 -23.34 46.62
C LYS A 311 -32.70 -21.82 46.52
N MET A 312 -33.92 -21.25 46.49
CA MET A 312 -34.13 -19.80 46.42
C MET A 312 -34.08 -19.18 47.82
N SER A 313 -32.91 -18.66 48.20
CA SER A 313 -32.77 -17.87 49.44
C SER A 313 -33.25 -16.42 49.25
N ALA A 314 -33.65 -15.74 50.33
CA ALA A 314 -34.07 -14.34 50.27
C ALA A 314 -33.02 -13.40 49.66
N LYS A 315 -31.73 -13.73 49.83
CA LYS A 315 -30.61 -13.00 49.22
C LYS A 315 -30.59 -13.16 47.70
N ILE A 316 -30.75 -14.38 47.21
CA ILE A 316 -30.81 -14.70 45.76
C ILE A 316 -32.01 -14.01 45.12
N ILE A 317 -33.17 -14.00 45.78
CA ILE A 317 -34.38 -13.34 45.25
C ILE A 317 -34.17 -11.83 45.14
N ASN A 318 -33.53 -11.21 46.13
CA ASN A 318 -33.23 -9.79 46.10
C ASN A 318 -32.22 -9.44 45.00
N GLU A 319 -31.19 -10.26 44.81
CA GLU A 319 -30.20 -10.09 43.73
C GLU A 319 -30.84 -10.24 42.34
N ILE A 320 -31.72 -11.23 42.14
CA ILE A 320 -32.49 -11.40 40.88
C ILE A 320 -33.34 -10.16 40.60
N ASN A 321 -34.04 -9.65 41.60
CA ASN A 321 -34.96 -8.52 41.42
C ASN A 321 -34.25 -7.18 41.15
N LEU A 322 -32.97 -7.06 41.51
CA LEU A 322 -32.16 -5.88 41.20
C LEU A 322 -31.60 -5.91 39.78
N GLN A 323 -31.42 -7.09 39.20
CA GLN A 323 -30.72 -7.27 37.94
C GLN A 323 -31.61 -7.67 36.76
N TYR A 324 -32.69 -8.42 37.01
CA TYR A 324 -33.58 -8.92 35.96
C TYR A 324 -34.98 -8.35 36.12
N SER A 325 -35.64 -8.02 35.00
CA SER A 325 -36.99 -7.48 35.03
C SER A 325 -38.04 -8.55 35.32
N SER A 326 -37.68 -9.83 35.14
CA SER A 326 -38.54 -10.96 35.45
C SER A 326 -37.75 -12.20 35.86
N ILE A 327 -38.39 -13.08 36.65
CA ILE A 327 -37.83 -14.40 37.00
C ILE A 327 -37.55 -15.22 35.73
N ARG A 328 -38.32 -14.99 34.66
CA ARG A 328 -38.14 -15.69 33.40
C ARG A 328 -36.82 -15.32 32.72
N GLU A 329 -36.46 -14.04 32.76
CA GLU A 329 -35.19 -13.56 32.22
C GLU A 329 -33.99 -14.12 33.01
N ALA A 330 -34.09 -14.12 34.35
CA ALA A 330 -33.07 -14.75 35.21
C ALA A 330 -32.94 -16.28 34.98
N GLN A 331 -34.00 -16.93 34.51
CA GLN A 331 -34.00 -18.36 34.21
C GLN A 331 -33.30 -18.67 32.86
N ILE A 332 -33.23 -17.71 31.95
CA ILE A 332 -32.58 -17.89 30.64
C ILE A 332 -31.06 -17.81 30.84
N ALA A 333 -30.34 -18.81 30.33
CA ALA A 333 -28.88 -18.89 30.41
C ALA A 333 -28.22 -18.14 29.24
N SER A 334 -28.53 -16.85 29.06
CA SER A 334 -27.92 -15.97 28.05
C SER A 334 -26.92 -15.02 28.71
N SER A 335 -25.77 -14.80 28.07
CA SER A 335 -24.80 -13.81 28.52
C SER A 335 -25.36 -12.39 28.39
N PRO A 336 -25.28 -11.53 29.43
CA PRO A 336 -25.66 -10.13 29.33
C PRO A 336 -24.82 -9.41 28.25
N THR A 337 -25.44 -8.52 27.47
CA THR A 337 -24.76 -7.71 26.44
C THR A 337 -24.59 -6.28 26.93
N LEU A 338 -23.52 -5.58 26.53
CA LEU A 338 -23.25 -4.19 26.98
C LEU A 338 -24.30 -3.14 26.54
N ASP A 339 -25.28 -3.56 25.74
CA ASP A 339 -26.44 -2.77 25.29
C ASP A 339 -27.61 -2.86 26.29
N ASP A 340 -27.60 -3.84 27.20
CA ASP A 340 -28.67 -4.02 28.17
C ASP A 340 -28.64 -2.91 29.24
N THR A 341 -29.74 -2.17 29.30
CA THR A 341 -29.96 -1.02 30.19
C THR A 341 -30.03 -1.38 31.68
N SER A 342 -30.04 -2.67 32.03
CA SER A 342 -30.28 -3.17 33.38
C SER A 342 -29.09 -3.87 34.06
N ILE A 343 -27.87 -3.80 33.48
CA ILE A 343 -26.74 -4.58 33.99
C ILE A 343 -26.15 -4.01 35.30
N ASP A 344 -26.25 -4.81 36.37
CA ASP A 344 -25.53 -4.66 37.63
C ASP A 344 -24.48 -5.78 37.80
N PHE A 345 -23.19 -5.42 37.76
CA PHE A 345 -22.06 -6.34 37.92
C PHE A 345 -21.67 -6.60 39.39
N SER A 346 -22.43 -6.09 40.36
CA SER A 346 -22.10 -6.20 41.79
C SER A 346 -22.61 -7.49 42.46
N ASN A 347 -23.34 -8.33 41.73
CA ASN A 347 -23.85 -9.60 42.24
C ASN A 347 -22.75 -10.68 42.35
N ASN A 348 -23.07 -11.78 43.05
CA ASN A 348 -22.19 -12.92 43.25
C ASN A 348 -22.72 -14.19 42.55
N PHE A 349 -23.33 -14.04 41.37
CA PHE A 349 -23.78 -15.19 40.60
C PHE A 349 -22.58 -15.85 39.89
N ALA A 350 -22.25 -17.07 40.29
CA ALA A 350 -21.12 -17.82 39.73
C ALA A 350 -21.31 -18.25 38.26
N PHE A 351 -22.49 -17.99 37.70
CA PHE A 351 -22.92 -18.46 36.38
C PHE A 351 -23.08 -17.35 35.34
N GLU A 352 -22.96 -16.08 35.72
CA GLU A 352 -23.01 -14.95 34.80
C GLU A 352 -21.61 -14.65 34.23
N THR A 353 -21.46 -14.65 32.90
CA THR A 353 -20.24 -14.17 32.23
C THR A 353 -20.60 -13.31 31.03
N ILE A 354 -19.82 -12.25 30.82
CA ILE A 354 -19.81 -11.49 29.56
C ILE A 354 -19.15 -12.28 28.40
N ASP A 355 -18.52 -13.41 28.73
CA ASP A 355 -17.96 -14.34 27.76
C ASP A 355 -19.10 -15.03 26.98
N GLN A 356 -19.20 -14.68 25.70
CA GLN A 356 -20.19 -15.21 24.76
C GLN A 356 -19.79 -16.58 24.19
N ASP A 357 -18.52 -17.00 24.32
CA ASP A 357 -18.06 -18.30 23.84
C ASP A 357 -18.62 -19.44 24.70
N ARG A 358 -18.94 -19.15 25.97
CA ARG A 358 -19.49 -20.12 26.93
C ARG A 358 -21.00 -20.37 26.73
N HIS A 359 -21.76 -19.35 26.34
CA HIS A 359 -23.20 -19.47 26.06
C HIS A 359 -23.56 -18.70 24.79
N VAL A 360 -23.46 -19.37 23.64
CA VAL A 360 -23.82 -18.81 22.33
C VAL A 360 -25.28 -18.34 22.35
N PHE A 361 -25.51 -17.08 21.97
CA PHE A 361 -26.83 -16.49 21.82
C PHE A 361 -27.53 -17.08 20.60
N TYR A 362 -28.77 -17.54 20.75
CA TYR A 362 -29.60 -18.02 19.64
C TYR A 362 -30.73 -17.01 19.41
N SER A 363 -30.63 -16.21 18.35
CA SER A 363 -31.78 -15.44 17.84
C SER A 363 -32.49 -16.21 16.74
N ALA A 364 -33.79 -15.95 16.56
CA ALA A 364 -34.62 -16.54 15.52
C ALA A 364 -34.13 -16.23 14.09
N ASP A 365 -33.35 -15.15 13.92
CA ASP A 365 -32.80 -14.72 12.63
C ASP A 365 -31.37 -15.23 12.37
N SER A 366 -30.82 -16.02 13.30
CA SER A 366 -29.47 -16.55 13.21
C SER A 366 -29.48 -17.95 12.60
N ASP A 367 -29.07 -18.07 11.33
CA ASP A 367 -28.82 -19.33 10.60
C ASP A 367 -27.86 -20.29 11.35
N GLN A 368 -27.14 -19.80 12.37
CA GLN A 368 -26.31 -20.58 13.29
C GLN A 368 -27.08 -21.68 14.05
N TYR A 369 -28.41 -21.55 14.22
CA TYR A 369 -29.23 -22.49 15.01
C TYR A 369 -29.19 -23.91 14.41
N LEU A 370 -29.39 -24.06 13.10
CA LEU A 370 -29.38 -25.36 12.41
C LEU A 370 -27.96 -25.94 12.28
N LEU A 371 -26.95 -25.09 12.15
CA LEU A 371 -25.54 -25.51 12.00
C LEU A 371 -24.97 -26.07 13.31
N ASN A 372 -25.31 -25.47 14.46
CA ASN A 372 -24.76 -25.86 15.75
C ASN A 372 -25.47 -27.07 16.38
N LEU A 373 -26.71 -27.40 15.99
CA LEU A 373 -27.39 -28.64 16.42
C LEU A 373 -26.83 -29.90 15.75
N GLY A 374 -26.05 -29.77 14.67
CA GLY A 374 -25.40 -30.89 13.97
C GLY A 374 -24.34 -31.65 14.79
N HIS A 375 -24.05 -31.21 16.02
CA HIS A 375 -23.11 -31.86 16.94
C HIS A 375 -23.80 -32.70 18.03
N LEU A 376 -25.12 -32.86 17.98
CA LEU A 376 -25.90 -33.69 18.92
C LEU A 376 -26.61 -34.86 18.21
N SER A 377 -25.91 -35.52 17.28
CA SER A 377 -26.22 -36.88 16.81
C SER A 377 -25.12 -37.85 17.17
#